data_AF-A0A6N8TY44-F1
#
_entry.id   AF-A0A6N8TY44-F1
#
_cell.length_a   1.000
_cell.length_b   1.000
_cell.length_c   1.000
_cell.angle_alpha   90.00
_cell.angle_beta   90.00
_cell.angle_gamma   90.00
#
_symmetry.space_group_name_H-M   'P 1'
#
loop_
_entity.id
_entity.type
_entity.pdbx_description
1 polymer ?
#
loop_
_entity_poly.entity_id
_entity_poly.type
_entity_poly.pdbx_seq_one_letter_code
_entity_poly.pdbx_strand_id
1 'polypeptide(L)'
;MIDFFLYDESEDTNTRYVSFVGEHSRYDLAIIQTDRYFGKSLVLNTQSSKFGIIGADDLEEEGYIAHILGLSDEEAAEVEAFLSEIIV
;
A
#
# COMPACT_ATOMS: atom_id res chain seq x y z
N MET A 1 15.91 -28.43 -1.14
CA MET A 1 15.00 -29.18 -2.03
C MET A 1 13.60 -28.78 -1.62
N ILE A 2 12.77 -28.30 -2.56
CA ILE A 2 11.37 -27.96 -2.27
C ILE A 2 10.58 -29.26 -2.19
N ASP A 3 9.75 -29.42 -1.14
CA ASP A 3 8.98 -30.65 -0.88
C ASP A 3 7.74 -30.75 -1.78
N PHE A 4 6.87 -29.73 -1.79
CA PHE A 4 5.76 -29.58 -2.73
C PHE A 4 5.37 -28.11 -2.94
N PHE A 5 4.73 -27.81 -4.07
CA PHE A 5 4.20 -26.50 -4.44
C PHE A 5 2.69 -26.43 -4.12
N LEU A 6 2.23 -25.32 -3.54
CA LEU A 6 0.81 -25.12 -3.22
C LEU A 6 0.03 -24.62 -4.44
N TYR A 7 0.48 -23.50 -5.02
CA TYR A 7 -0.06 -22.92 -6.25
C TYR A 7 0.98 -21.99 -6.87
N ASP A 8 0.86 -21.78 -8.18
CA ASP A 8 1.61 -20.80 -8.95
C ASP A 8 0.61 -20.18 -9.93
N GLU A 9 0.23 -18.94 -9.67
CA GLU A 9 -0.81 -18.24 -10.42
C GLU A 9 -0.26 -16.90 -10.90
N SER A 10 -0.58 -16.55 -12.13
CA SER A 10 -0.28 -15.26 -12.73
C SER A 10 -1.59 -14.59 -13.14
N GLU A 11 -1.68 -13.30 -12.86
CA GLU A 11 -2.82 -12.46 -13.22
C GLU A 11 -2.30 -11.11 -13.72
N ASP A 12 -3.06 -10.49 -14.62
CA ASP A 12 -2.82 -9.11 -15.01
C ASP A 12 -3.35 -8.20 -13.91
N THR A 13 -2.52 -7.27 -13.44
CA THR A 13 -2.88 -6.30 -12.39
C THR A 13 -2.79 -4.88 -12.92
N ASN A 14 -3.55 -3.96 -12.31
CA ASN A 14 -3.32 -2.53 -12.53
C ASN A 14 -2.31 -2.04 -11.48
N THR A 15 -1.19 -1.49 -11.93
CA THR A 15 -0.17 -0.93 -11.04
C THR A 15 0.02 0.55 -11.31
N ARG A 16 -0.02 1.36 -10.25
CA ARG A 16 0.32 2.79 -10.27
C ARG A 16 1.61 3.00 -9.51
N TYR A 17 2.62 3.58 -10.17
CA TYR A 17 3.78 4.15 -9.51
C TYR A 17 3.53 5.63 -9.31
N VAL A 18 3.54 6.09 -8.06
CA VAL A 18 3.26 7.47 -7.72
C VAL A 18 4.36 8.02 -6.82
N SER A 19 4.80 9.22 -7.15
CA SER A 19 5.75 9.98 -6.37
C SER A 19 5.17 11.35 -6.09
N PHE A 20 5.10 11.74 -4.83
CA PHE A 20 4.63 13.07 -4.43
C PHE A 20 5.47 13.60 -3.27
N VAL A 21 5.42 14.92 -3.08
CA VAL A 21 6.13 15.61 -2.00
C VAL A 21 5.07 16.26 -1.12
N GLY A 22 5.06 15.90 0.15
CA GLY A 22 4.26 16.55 1.18
C GLY A 22 5.07 17.60 1.94
N GLU A 23 4.53 18.06 3.05
CA GLU A 23 5.18 18.96 4.00
C GLU A 23 6.34 18.27 4.72
N HIS A 24 6.17 16.99 5.09
CA HIS A 24 7.16 16.27 5.91
C HIS A 24 8.23 15.53 5.09
N SER A 25 7.85 14.97 3.94
CA SER A 25 8.76 14.14 3.16
C SER A 25 8.36 14.01 1.68
N ARG A 26 9.20 13.29 0.93
CA ARG A 26 8.86 12.76 -0.40
C ARG A 26 8.41 11.33 -0.21
N TYR A 27 7.35 10.93 -0.90
CA TYR A 27 6.82 9.57 -0.90
C TYR A 27 6.91 8.95 -2.28
N ASP A 28 7.31 7.69 -2.35
CA ASP A 28 7.34 6.90 -3.58
C ASP A 28 6.61 5.57 -3.32
N LEU A 29 5.38 5.48 -3.84
CA LEU A 29 4.49 4.33 -3.62
C LEU A 29 4.27 3.55 -4.92
N ALA A 30 4.16 2.23 -4.80
CA ALA A 30 3.57 1.37 -5.81
C ALA A 30 2.23 0.84 -5.28
N ILE A 31 1.15 1.09 -6.01
CA ILE A 31 -0.20 0.64 -5.66
C ILE A 31 -0.63 -0.39 -6.69
N ILE A 32 -0.85 -1.62 -6.25
CA ILE A 32 -1.24 -2.76 -7.09
C ILE A 32 -2.68 -3.14 -6.76
N GLN A 33 -3.55 -2.99 -7.76
CA GLN A 33 -4.94 -3.39 -7.70
C GLN A 33 -5.10 -4.76 -8.34
N THR A 34 -5.66 -5.69 -7.57
CA THR A 34 -5.85 -7.10 -7.94
C THR A 34 -7.15 -7.61 -7.32
N ASP A 35 -7.80 -8.55 -8.00
CA ASP A 35 -8.97 -9.27 -7.49
C ASP A 35 -8.63 -10.20 -6.31
N ARG A 36 -7.34 -10.54 -6.14
CA ARG A 36 -6.84 -11.45 -5.09
C ARG A 36 -7.11 -10.97 -3.67
N TYR A 37 -7.24 -9.65 -3.47
CA TYR A 37 -7.42 -9.04 -2.15
C TYR A 37 -8.82 -8.46 -1.92
N PHE A 38 -9.83 -8.98 -2.63
CA PHE A 38 -11.24 -8.66 -2.37
C PHE A 38 -11.55 -7.15 -2.41
N GLY A 39 -10.94 -6.43 -3.35
CA GLY A 39 -11.10 -4.98 -3.51
C GLY A 39 -10.07 -4.13 -2.75
N LYS A 40 -9.31 -4.71 -1.82
CA LYS A 40 -8.16 -4.02 -1.19
C LYS A 40 -7.00 -3.88 -2.17
N SER A 41 -6.20 -2.84 -1.98
CA SER A 41 -5.00 -2.58 -2.79
C SER A 41 -3.74 -2.99 -2.04
N LEU A 42 -2.77 -3.58 -2.74
CA LEU A 42 -1.42 -3.73 -2.18
C LEU A 42 -0.68 -2.41 -2.37
N VAL A 43 -0.34 -1.75 -1.26
CA VAL A 43 0.40 -0.48 -1.25
C VAL A 43 1.81 -0.75 -0.73
N LEU A 44 2.81 -0.51 -1.58
CA LEU A 44 4.23 -0.64 -1.26
C LEU A 44 4.86 0.75 -1.14
N ASN A 45 5.45 1.03 0.02
CA ASN A 45 6.40 2.13 0.17
C ASN A 45 7.77 1.67 -0.33
N THR A 46 8.17 2.19 -1.49
CA THR A 46 9.42 1.79 -2.16
C THR A 46 10.67 2.31 -1.45
N GLN A 47 10.55 3.30 -0.59
CA GLN A 47 11.66 3.87 0.18
C GLN A 47 12.00 3.02 1.41
N SER A 48 11.00 2.41 2.04
CA SER A 48 11.15 1.59 3.25
C SER A 48 11.07 0.08 2.99
N SER A 49 10.71 -0.34 1.77
CA SER A 49 10.42 -1.74 1.42
C SER A 49 9.31 -2.36 2.27
N LYS A 50 8.43 -1.53 2.83
CA LYS A 50 7.25 -1.93 3.61
C LYS A 50 6.01 -1.89 2.73
N PHE A 51 5.10 -2.85 2.93
CA PHE A 51 3.84 -2.87 2.19
C PHE A 51 2.70 -3.32 3.09
N GLY A 52 1.48 -2.91 2.73
CA GLY A 52 0.23 -3.34 3.33
C GLY A 52 -0.79 -3.73 2.26
N ILE A 53 -1.76 -4.56 2.63
CA ILE A 53 -2.99 -4.76 1.86
C ILE A 53 -4.03 -3.85 2.51
N ILE A 54 -4.39 -2.77 1.83
CA ILE A 54 -5.09 -1.62 2.39
C ILE A 54 -6.44 -1.45 1.69
N GLY A 55 -7.50 -1.46 2.49
CA GLY A 55 -8.86 -1.08 2.13
C GLY A 55 -9.28 0.24 2.76
N ALA A 56 -10.51 0.67 2.48
CA ALA A 56 -11.06 1.91 3.04
C ALA A 56 -11.17 1.87 4.58
N ASP A 57 -11.48 0.70 5.14
CA ASP A 57 -11.54 0.46 6.59
C ASP A 57 -10.18 0.66 7.28
N ASP A 58 -9.10 0.23 6.62
CA ASP A 58 -7.74 0.35 7.15
C ASP A 58 -7.23 1.80 7.18
N LEU A 59 -7.81 2.69 6.34
CA LEU A 59 -7.50 4.13 6.34
C LEU A 59 -8.17 4.88 7.51
N GLU A 60 -9.18 4.28 8.14
CA GLU A 60 -9.86 4.86 9.31
C GLU A 60 -9.24 4.39 10.64
N GLU A 61 -8.36 3.39 10.61
CA GLU A 61 -7.68 2.87 11.80
C GLU A 61 -6.48 3.73 12.18
N GLU A 62 -6.60 4.44 13.31
CA GLU A 62 -5.58 5.34 13.84
C GLU A 62 -4.19 4.66 13.94
N GLY A 63 -3.20 5.21 13.24
CA GLY A 63 -1.82 4.74 13.27
C GLY A 63 -1.53 3.50 12.43
N TYR A 64 -2.52 2.91 11.76
CA TYR A 64 -2.33 1.71 10.95
C TYR A 64 -1.39 1.96 9.76
N ILE A 65 -1.59 3.07 9.02
CA ILE A 65 -0.77 3.40 7.85
C ILE A 65 0.68 3.70 8.24
N ALA A 66 0.86 4.45 9.33
CA ALA A 66 2.18 4.70 9.92
C ALA A 66 2.91 3.39 10.20
N HIS A 67 2.23 2.47 10.90
CA HIS A 67 2.79 1.17 11.27
C HIS A 67 3.14 0.30 10.05
N ILE A 68 2.19 0.11 9.14
CA ILE A 68 2.31 -0.87 8.06
C ILE A 68 3.25 -0.41 6.95
N LEU A 69 3.31 0.90 6.66
CA LEU A 69 4.19 1.49 5.64
C LEU A 69 5.53 1.99 6.19
N GLY A 70 5.73 1.93 7.51
CA GLY A 70 6.96 2.34 8.19
C GLY A 70 7.20 3.85 8.08
N LEU A 71 6.16 4.63 8.37
CA LEU A 71 6.15 6.09 8.37
C LEU A 71 5.99 6.61 9.80
N SER A 72 6.36 7.87 10.04
CA SER A 72 5.89 8.59 11.22
C SER A 72 4.40 8.94 11.10
N ASP A 73 3.75 9.30 12.21
CA ASP A 73 2.32 9.67 12.20
C ASP A 73 2.03 10.89 11.31
N GLU A 74 2.95 11.87 11.27
CA GLU A 74 2.85 13.06 10.42
C GLU A 74 2.94 12.71 8.93
N GLU A 75 3.91 11.86 8.57
CA GLU A 75 4.07 11.36 7.20
C GLU A 75 2.89 10.47 6.76
N ALA A 76 2.38 9.66 7.69
CA ALA A 76 1.25 8.77 7.43
C ALA A 76 -0.03 9.54 7.12
N ALA A 77 -0.30 10.65 7.80
CA ALA A 77 -1.45 11.50 7.54
C ALA A 77 -1.47 12.04 6.09
N GLU A 78 -0.30 12.39 5.53
CA GLU A 78 -0.19 12.84 4.13
C GLU A 78 -0.44 11.70 3.14
N VAL A 79 0.06 10.51 3.46
CA VAL A 79 -0.16 9.30 2.66
C VAL A 79 -1.62 8.85 2.74
N GLU A 80 -2.25 8.88 3.91
CA GLU A 80 -3.67 8.60 4.14
C GLU A 80 -4.56 9.52 3.31
N ALA A 81 -4.30 10.83 3.35
CA ALA A 81 -5.04 11.80 2.56
C ALA A 81 -5.00 11.45 1.07
N PHE A 82 -3.82 11.14 0.54
CA PHE A 82 -3.66 10.71 -0.85
C PHE A 82 -4.35 9.37 -1.16
N LEU A 83 -4.20 8.37 -0.30
CA LEU A 83 -4.79 7.04 -0.51
C LEU A 83 -6.32 7.09 -0.46
N SER A 84 -6.90 7.97 0.35
CA SER A 84 -8.37 8.17 0.43
C SER A 84 -9.00 8.68 -0.87
N GLU A 85 -8.22 9.30 -1.77
CA GLU A 85 -8.70 9.70 -3.10
C GLU A 85 -8.69 8.54 -4.11
N ILE A 86 -8.03 7.42 -3.78
CA ILE A 86 -7.75 6.31 -4.70
C ILE A 86 -8.44 5.02 -4.27
N ILE A 87 -8.43 4.73 -2.97
CA ILE A 87 -9.00 3.53 -2.37
C ILE A 87 -10.42 3.90 -1.90
N VAL A 88 -11.42 3.19 -2.44
CA VAL A 88 -12.86 3.41 -2.19
C VAL A 88 -13.47 2.14 -1.64
#